data_AF-A0A3B5KWS9-F1
#
_entry.id   AF-A0A3B5KWS9-F1
#
_cell.length_a   1.000
_cell.length_b   1.000
_cell.length_c   1.000
_cell.angle_alpha   90.00
_cell.angle_beta   90.00
_cell.angle_gamma   90.00
#
_symmetry.space_group_name_H-M   'P 1'
#
loop_
_entity.id
_entity.type
_entity.pdbx_description
1 polymer ?
#
loop_
_entity_poly.entity_id
_entity_poly.type
_entity_poly.pdbx_seq_one_letter_code
_entity_poly.pdbx_strand_id
1 'polypeptide(L)' 'FFFFFTFVVLFLCKDCLFNAVCVVEQSGARCSCDPIECDDTYKPLCSVDGRTFPNNCWRRKAECLSKSLIRTKILRKNV' A
#
# COMPACT_ATOMS: atom_id res chain seq x y z
N PHE A 1 22.71 -5.31 25.82
CA PHE A 1 22.45 -3.97 25.26
C PHE A 1 22.18 -3.98 23.75
N PHE A 2 22.91 -4.76 22.95
CA PHE A 2 22.67 -4.88 21.50
C PHE A 2 21.33 -5.56 21.11
N PHE A 3 20.85 -6.50 21.93
CA PHE A 3 19.58 -7.21 21.70
C PHE A 3 18.32 -6.33 21.85
N PHE A 4 18.39 -5.20 22.57
CA PHE A 4 17.28 -4.27 22.71
C PHE A 4 17.07 -3.45 21.43
N PHE A 5 18.13 -3.10 20.71
CA PHE A 5 18.05 -2.32 19.48
C PHE A 5 17.34 -3.09 18.35
N THR A 6 17.63 -4.38 18.19
CA THR A 6 16.99 -5.22 17.17
C THR A 6 15.53 -5.54 17.50
N PHE A 7 15.20 -5.73 18.79
CA PHE A 7 13.83 -6.03 19.23
C PHE A 7 12.90 -4.80 19.18
N VAL A 8 13.43 -3.59 19.42
CA VAL A 8 12.67 -2.34 19.33
C VAL A 8 12.33 -2.00 17.87
N VAL A 9 13.30 -2.11 16.95
CA VAL A 9 13.08 -1.80 15.52
C VAL A 9 12.04 -2.73 14.88
N LEU A 10 12.00 -4.00 15.27
CA LEU A 10 11.03 -4.98 14.76
C LEU A 10 9.58 -4.70 15.22
N PHE A 11 9.38 -3.94 16.31
CA PHE A 11 8.06 -3.70 16.87
C PHE A 11 7.31 -2.51 16.27
N LEU A 12 8.01 -1.50 15.73
CA LEU A 12 7.37 -0.26 15.28
C LEU A 12 6.53 -0.40 14.01
N CYS A 13 6.70 -1.48 13.26
CA CYS A 13 6.02 -1.65 11.98
C CYS A 13 5.22 -2.93 11.90
N LYS A 14 4.35 -3.13 12.87
CA LYS A 14 3.63 -4.40 12.97
C LYS A 14 2.40 -4.48 12.07
N ASP A 15 1.70 -3.38 11.77
CA ASP A 15 0.44 -3.44 11.01
C ASP A 15 0.15 -2.15 10.21
N CYS A 16 0.86 -1.93 9.09
CA CYS A 16 0.47 -0.89 8.15
C CYS A 16 -0.77 -1.33 7.35
N LEU A 17 -1.89 -0.63 7.56
CA LEU A 17 -3.14 -0.89 6.85
C LEU A 17 -3.16 -0.20 5.47
N PHE A 18 -4.09 -0.63 4.62
CA PHE A 18 -4.39 0.02 3.33
C PHE A 18 -3.22 0.08 2.33
N ASN A 19 -2.36 -0.94 2.32
CA ASN A 19 -1.15 -1.01 1.49
C ASN A 19 -0.14 0.12 1.76
N ALA A 20 -0.19 0.71 2.96
CA ALA A 20 0.87 1.61 3.38
C ALA A 20 2.18 0.84 3.59
N VAL A 21 3.29 1.50 3.27
CA VAL A 21 4.64 0.93 3.36
C VAL A 21 5.28 1.40 4.65
N CYS A 22 5.96 0.48 5.31
CA CYS A 22 6.77 0.80 6.47
C CYS A 22 8.00 1.63 6.07
N VAL A 23 8.14 2.83 6.60
CA VAL A 23 9.35 3.64 6.48
C VAL A 23 10.00 3.75 7.85
N VAL A 24 11.23 3.25 7.96
CA VAL A 24 12.05 3.36 9.19
C VAL A 24 12.98 4.55 9.04
N GLU A 25 12.95 5.44 10.01
CA GLU A 25 13.75 6.66 10.06
C GLU A 25 14.50 6.73 11.40
N GLN A 26 15.45 7.67 11.54
CA GLN A 26 16.30 7.78 12.74
C GLN A 26 15.50 8.02 14.04
N SER A 27 14.30 8.60 13.92
CA SER A 27 13.40 8.96 15.02
C SER A 27 12.26 7.96 15.28
N GLY A 28 12.14 6.90 14.47
CA GLY A 28 11.07 5.89 14.59
C GLY A 28 10.67 5.27 13.26
N ALA A 29 9.61 4.46 13.24
CA ALA A 29 9.01 3.95 12.03
C ALA A 29 7.59 4.50 11.85
N ARG A 30 7.21 4.77 10.60
CA ARG A 30 5.89 5.27 10.23
C ARG A 30 5.38 4.55 8.99
N CYS A 31 4.06 4.38 8.90
CA CYS A 31 3.42 3.94 7.68
C CYS A 31 3.30 5.12 6.71
N SER A 32 3.84 4.99 5.51
CA SER A 32 3.76 6.02 4.46
C SER A 32 3.36 5.46 3.11
N CYS A 33 2.77 6.33 2.29
CA CYS A 33 2.49 6.08 0.88
C CYS A 33 3.61 6.56 -0.04
N ASP A 34 4.55 7.36 0.49
CA ASP A 34 5.66 7.96 -0.27
C ASP A 34 6.49 6.93 -1.04
N PRO A 35 6.81 5.75 -0.49
CA PRO A 35 7.59 4.73 -1.21
C PRO A 35 6.83 4.05 -2.37
N ILE A 36 5.55 4.38 -2.58
CA ILE A 36 4.74 3.79 -3.64
C ILE A 36 5.02 4.57 -4.94
N GLU A 37 6.03 4.09 -5.66
CA GLU A 37 6.36 4.51 -7.03
C GLU A 37 5.67 3.58 -8.03
N CYS A 38 4.91 4.18 -8.95
CA CYS A 38 4.18 3.47 -9.99
C CYS A 38 4.79 3.78 -11.35
N ASP A 39 4.91 2.76 -12.18
CA ASP A 39 5.24 2.92 -13.58
C ASP A 39 4.04 3.41 -14.39
N ASP A 40 4.31 3.77 -15.64
CA ASP A 40 3.29 4.15 -16.63
C ASP A 40 2.62 2.92 -17.29
N THR A 41 2.76 1.73 -16.70
CA THR A 41 2.09 0.53 -17.25
C THR A 41 0.58 0.70 -17.14
N TYR A 42 -0.11 0.65 -18.26
CA TYR A 42 -1.57 0.76 -18.31
C TYR A 42 -2.24 -0.62 -18.31
N LYS A 43 -2.84 -0.99 -17.18
CA LYS A 43 -3.63 -2.22 -16.98
C LYS A 43 -4.87 -1.88 -16.15
N PRO A 44 -5.92 -1.33 -16.78
CA PRO A 44 -7.01 -0.70 -16.06
C PRO A 44 -7.78 -1.71 -15.20
N LEU A 45 -8.09 -1.30 -13.97
CA LEU A 45 -8.85 -2.06 -12.99
C LEU A 45 -10.11 -1.28 -12.62
N CYS A 46 -11.25 -1.96 -12.59
CA CYS A 46 -12.50 -1.37 -12.12
C CYS A 46 -12.76 -1.78 -10.65
N SER A 47 -12.90 -0.78 -9.78
CA SER A 47 -13.41 -0.97 -8.42
C SER A 47 -14.91 -1.26 -8.45
N VAL A 48 -15.41 -1.96 -7.43
CA VAL A 48 -16.85 -2.12 -7.20
C VAL A 48 -17.57 -0.78 -7.03
N ASP A 49 -16.86 0.25 -6.58
CA ASP A 49 -17.38 1.61 -6.38
C ASP A 49 -17.49 2.42 -7.68
N GLY A 50 -17.26 1.79 -8.84
CA GLY A 50 -17.33 2.45 -10.16
C GLY A 50 -16.09 3.29 -10.51
N ARG A 51 -15.06 3.30 -9.66
CA ARG A 51 -13.78 3.97 -9.93
C ARG A 51 -12.86 3.09 -10.77
N THR A 52 -12.29 3.66 -11.84
CA THR A 52 -11.29 2.99 -12.66
C THR A 52 -9.89 3.46 -12.30
N PHE A 53 -8.98 2.51 -12.07
CA PHE A 53 -7.58 2.78 -11.77
C PHE A 53 -6.71 2.40 -12.96
N PRO A 54 -5.71 3.22 -13.35
CA PRO A 54 -4.87 2.95 -14.52
C PRO A 54 -4.09 1.64 -14.41
N ASN A 55 -3.67 1.27 -13.19
CA ASN A 55 -3.05 -0.01 -12.88
C ASN A 55 -3.21 -0.39 -11.40
N ASN A 56 -2.72 -1.58 -11.03
CA ASN A 56 -2.78 -2.07 -9.66
C ASN A 56 -1.94 -1.23 -8.68
N CYS A 57 -0.83 -0.64 -9.15
CA CYS A 57 -0.01 0.24 -8.32
C CYS A 57 -0.78 1.51 -7.94
N TRP A 58 -1.38 2.20 -8.91
CA TRP A 58 -2.22 3.37 -8.69
C TRP A 58 -3.41 3.06 -7.77
N ARG A 59 -4.01 1.87 -7.91
CA ARG A 59 -5.03 1.40 -6.97
C ARG A 59 -4.49 1.32 -5.54
N ARG A 60 -3.36 0.63 -5.31
CA ARG A 60 -2.73 0.50 -3.98
C ARG A 60 -2.32 1.85 -3.39
N LYS A 61 -1.80 2.75 -4.23
CA LYS A 61 -1.46 4.12 -3.83
C LYS A 61 -2.71 4.87 -3.36
N ALA A 62 -3.81 4.75 -4.12
CA ALA A 62 -5.08 5.32 -3.72
C ALA A 62 -5.58 4.71 -2.40
N GLU A 63 -5.48 3.39 -2.21
CA GLU A 63 -5.86 2.73 -0.94
C GLU A 63 -5.10 3.33 0.24
N CYS A 64 -3.80 3.53 0.08
CA CYS A 64 -2.95 4.10 1.10
C CYS A 64 -3.33 5.55 1.43
N LEU A 65 -3.55 6.37 0.39
CA LEU A 65 -3.88 7.79 0.53
C LEU A 65 -5.28 8.01 1.11
N SER A 66 -6.27 7.22 0.70
CA SER A 66 -7.64 7.30 1.19
C SER A 66 -7.87 6.55 2.50
N LYS A 67 -6.86 5.81 2.98
CA LYS A 67 -6.96 4.91 4.14
C LYS A 67 -8.18 3.98 4.03
N SER A 68 -8.41 3.44 2.84
CA SER A 68 -9.53 2.56 2.56
C SER A 68 -9.14 1.46 1.59
N LEU A 69 -9.66 0.24 1.79
CA LEU A 69 -9.41 -0.87 0.87
C LEU A 69 -10.34 -0.77 -0.33
N ILE A 70 -9.74 -0.71 -1.52
CA ILE A 70 -10.46 -0.61 -2.79
C ILE A 70 -10.66 -2.03 -3.31
N ARG A 71 -11.89 -2.50 -3.19
CA ARG A 71 -12.27 -3.82 -3.68
C ARG A 71 -12.45 -3.76 -5.20
N THR A 72 -11.52 -4.36 -5.93
CA THR A 72 -11.70 -4.58 -7.36
C THR A 72 -12.59 -5.79 -7.61
N LYS A 73 -13.53 -5.66 -8.52
CA LYS A 73 -14.04 -6.86 -9.22
C LYS A 73 -12.97 -7.23 -10.23
N ILE A 74 -12.43 -8.44 -10.14
CA ILE A 74 -11.76 -9.02 -11.31
C ILE A 74 -12.79 -8.92 -12.43
N LEU A 75 -12.45 -8.18 -13.50
CA LEU A 75 -13.18 -8.28 -14.76
C LEU A 75 -13.07 -9.76 -15.12
N ARG A 76 -14.07 -10.55 -14.74
CA ARG A 76 -14.25 -11.90 -15.24
C ARG A 76 -14.30 -11.65 -16.74
N LYS A 77 -13.22 -11.97 -17.46
CA LYS A 77 -13.32 -12.13 -18.90
C LYS A 77 -14.41 -13.17 -19.04
N ASN A 78 -15.59 -12.75 -19.49
CA ASN A 78 -16.51 -13.67 -20.13
C ASN A 78 -15.71 -14.19 -21.32
N VAL A 79 -15.02 -15.32 -21.07
CA VAL A 79 -14.75 -16.33 -22.09
C VAL A 79 -16.07 -17.05 -22.28
#